data_AF-I2MXA8-F1
#
_entry.id   AF-I2MXA8-F1
#
_cell.length_a   1.000
_cell.length_b   1.000
_cell.length_c   1.000
_cell.angle_alpha   90.00
_cell.angle_beta   90.00
_cell.angle_gamma   90.00
#
_symmetry.space_group_name_H-M   'P 1'
#
loop_
_entity.id
_entity.type
_entity.pdbx_description
1 polymer ?
#
loop_
_entity_poly.entity_id
_entity_poly.type
_entity_poly.pdbx_seq_one_letter_code
_entity_poly.pdbx_strand_id
1 'polypeptide(L)'
;MASGKNSKSYSKNNAAHDRRARIEAARKIEAARERRNRIITIGISGVVVAGLVGFGVFVINKDNAEEKQAVAERKEPITGEKVWDAKKLGQTHVKGAVSYPDKPPVGGDHHQAWMNCDAKVYKEPVPNENAVHSLEHGAVWVTYTDKAAKGDIEKLEKKVKDTAYSLMSPYKDQAGAIMLTAWGKQLTVDSADDPRVNKFFSKYVLGEQTPEKGATCSGGVEGK
;
A
#
# COMPACT_ATOMS: atom_id res chain seq x y z
N MET A 1 -51.99 94.11 3.04
CA MET A 1 -52.10 92.92 2.17
C MET A 1 -51.01 91.93 2.54
N ALA A 2 -51.38 90.66 2.60
CA ALA A 2 -50.76 89.62 3.41
C ALA A 2 -49.36 89.15 2.96
N SER A 3 -48.48 89.03 3.95
CA SER A 3 -47.29 88.19 3.96
C SER A 3 -47.70 86.72 3.76
N GLY A 4 -47.24 86.07 2.68
CA GLY A 4 -47.68 84.70 2.38
C GLY A 4 -46.81 83.87 1.42
N LYS A 5 -45.67 84.38 0.92
CA LYS A 5 -44.86 83.63 -0.07
C LYS A 5 -43.58 82.97 0.45
N ASN A 6 -43.17 83.20 1.71
CA ASN A 6 -41.84 82.75 2.17
C ASN A 6 -41.80 81.41 2.94
N SER A 7 -42.91 80.91 3.48
CA SER A 7 -42.92 79.68 4.29
C SER A 7 -42.92 78.38 3.46
N LYS A 8 -43.54 78.38 2.28
CA LYS A 8 -43.63 77.19 1.39
C LYS A 8 -42.29 76.83 0.72
N SER A 9 -41.45 77.82 0.42
CA SER A 9 -40.11 77.60 -0.17
C SER A 9 -39.13 77.01 0.85
N TYR A 10 -39.11 77.57 2.07
CA TYR A 10 -38.33 77.05 3.20
C TYR A 10 -38.72 75.60 3.56
N SER A 11 -40.03 75.29 3.59
CA SER A 11 -40.55 73.95 3.87
C SER A 11 -40.14 72.90 2.82
N LYS A 12 -40.19 73.24 1.52
CA LYS A 12 -39.78 72.31 0.44
C LYS A 12 -38.28 72.03 0.45
N ASN A 13 -37.45 73.02 0.75
CA ASN A 13 -36.00 72.86 0.84
C ASN A 13 -35.59 71.96 2.01
N ASN A 14 -36.24 72.10 3.17
CA ASN A 14 -36.03 71.21 4.32
C ASN A 14 -36.44 69.75 4.02
N ALA A 15 -37.56 69.54 3.33
CA ALA A 15 -37.99 68.19 2.94
C ALA A 15 -37.07 67.53 1.89
N ALA A 16 -36.46 68.32 1.00
CA ALA A 16 -35.46 67.82 0.06
C ALA A 16 -34.12 67.48 0.75
N HIS A 17 -33.72 68.29 1.73
CA HIS A 17 -32.51 68.06 2.53
C HIS A 17 -32.63 66.82 3.42
N ASP A 18 -33.80 66.63 4.06
CA ASP A 18 -34.10 65.45 4.89
C ASP A 18 -34.11 64.16 4.06
N ARG A 19 -34.69 64.17 2.85
CA ARG A 19 -34.62 63.03 1.92
C ARG A 19 -33.19 62.70 1.51
N ARG A 20 -32.35 63.69 1.23
CA ARG A 20 -30.92 63.48 0.91
C ARG A 20 -30.16 62.90 2.11
N ALA A 21 -30.39 63.41 3.31
CA ALA A 21 -29.78 62.90 4.54
C ALA A 21 -30.18 61.44 4.82
N ARG A 22 -31.45 61.07 4.61
CA ARG A 22 -31.91 59.68 4.72
C ARG A 22 -31.29 58.75 3.69
N ILE A 23 -31.14 59.22 2.44
CA ILE A 23 -30.49 58.46 1.36
C ILE A 23 -29.00 58.26 1.67
N GLU A 24 -28.30 59.29 2.17
CA GLU A 24 -26.90 59.18 2.58
C GLU A 24 -26.71 58.26 3.80
N ALA A 25 -27.62 58.33 4.79
CA ALA A 25 -27.63 57.42 5.92
C ALA A 25 -27.85 55.97 5.48
N ALA A 26 -28.80 55.72 4.56
CA ALA A 26 -29.04 54.41 3.98
C ALA A 26 -27.81 53.88 3.21
N ARG A 27 -27.17 54.73 2.37
CA ARG A 27 -25.93 54.37 1.65
C ARG A 27 -24.78 54.04 2.59
N LYS A 28 -24.63 54.76 3.71
CA LYS A 28 -23.60 54.45 4.73
C LYS A 28 -23.85 53.10 5.42
N ILE A 29 -25.11 52.77 5.71
CA ILE A 29 -25.51 51.47 6.29
C ILE A 29 -25.26 50.33 5.31
N GLU A 30 -25.61 50.50 4.03
CA GLU A 30 -25.35 49.54 2.96
C GLU A 30 -23.84 49.33 2.74
N ALA A 31 -23.06 50.42 2.64
CA ALA A 31 -21.61 50.33 2.49
C ALA A 31 -20.93 49.65 3.69
N ALA A 32 -21.43 49.89 4.92
CA ALA A 32 -20.94 49.20 6.11
C ALA A 32 -21.29 47.69 6.09
N ARG A 33 -22.48 47.34 5.61
CA ARG A 33 -22.93 45.94 5.45
C ARG A 33 -22.13 45.22 4.37
N GLU A 34 -21.89 45.85 3.23
CA GLU A 34 -21.04 45.31 2.16
C GLU A 34 -19.61 45.11 2.63
N ARG A 35 -19.01 46.10 3.30
CA ARG A 35 -17.64 45.95 3.84
C ARG A 35 -17.56 44.81 4.85
N ARG A 36 -18.55 44.67 5.73
CA ARG A 36 -18.62 43.56 6.70
C ARG A 36 -18.78 42.22 6.00
N ASN A 37 -19.70 42.11 5.05
CA ASN A 37 -19.93 40.88 4.30
C ASN A 37 -18.68 40.48 3.49
N ARG A 38 -18.00 41.44 2.85
CA ARG A 38 -16.75 41.20 2.13
C ARG A 38 -15.65 40.66 3.05
N ILE A 39 -15.49 41.24 4.24
CA ILE A 39 -14.52 40.76 5.23
C ILE A 39 -14.87 39.35 5.69
N ILE A 40 -16.14 39.07 5.98
CA ILE A 40 -16.62 37.73 6.38
C ILE A 40 -16.36 36.71 5.27
N THR A 41 -16.73 37.02 4.02
CA THR A 41 -16.52 36.11 2.89
C THR A 41 -15.04 35.81 2.68
N ILE A 42 -14.17 36.83 2.69
CA ILE A 42 -12.72 36.63 2.55
C ILE A 42 -12.16 35.79 3.72
N GLY A 43 -12.61 36.07 4.95
CA GLY A 43 -12.21 35.33 6.14
C GLY A 43 -12.59 33.85 6.06
N ILE A 44 -13.85 33.55 5.71
CA ILE A 44 -14.34 32.17 5.55
C ILE A 44 -13.58 31.46 4.44
N SER A 45 -13.44 32.09 3.26
CA SER A 45 -12.68 31.50 2.16
C SER A 45 -11.24 31.21 2.54
N GLY A 46 -10.58 32.13 3.27
CA GLY A 46 -9.22 31.93 3.77
C GLY A 46 -9.10 30.73 4.73
N VAL A 47 -10.05 30.59 5.66
CA VAL A 47 -10.08 29.45 6.61
C VAL A 47 -10.30 28.13 5.87
N VAL A 48 -11.22 28.10 4.90
CA VAL A 48 -11.48 26.88 4.10
C VAL A 48 -10.23 26.47 3.31
N VAL A 49 -9.57 27.42 2.63
CA VAL A 49 -8.35 27.14 1.87
C VAL A 49 -7.22 26.67 2.79
N ALA A 50 -7.02 27.34 3.93
CA ALA A 50 -6.01 26.93 4.90
C ALA A 50 -6.29 25.54 5.48
N GLY A 51 -7.56 25.22 5.75
CA GLY A 51 -7.99 23.89 6.20
C GLY A 51 -7.71 22.80 5.17
N LEU A 52 -8.04 23.03 3.89
CA LEU A 52 -7.77 22.09 2.81
C LEU A 52 -6.27 21.86 2.58
N VAL A 53 -5.47 22.93 2.57
CA VAL A 53 -4.01 22.83 2.43
C VAL A 53 -3.40 22.11 3.63
N GLY A 54 -3.79 22.48 4.85
CA GLY A 54 -3.31 21.84 6.07
C GLY A 54 -3.66 20.36 6.12
N PHE A 55 -4.89 19.99 5.74
CA PHE A 55 -5.33 18.60 5.64
C PHE A 55 -4.55 17.84 4.57
N GLY A 56 -4.38 18.41 3.37
CA GLY A 56 -3.60 17.79 2.30
C GLY A 56 -2.14 17.53 2.70
N VAL A 57 -1.49 18.50 3.34
CA VAL A 57 -0.12 18.35 3.88
C VAL A 57 -0.07 17.28 4.97
N PHE A 58 -1.06 17.24 5.87
CA PHE A 58 -1.14 16.23 6.93
C PHE A 58 -1.26 14.81 6.36
N VAL A 59 -2.14 14.60 5.38
CA VAL A 59 -2.31 13.29 4.71
C VAL A 59 -1.03 12.86 4.01
N ILE A 60 -0.41 13.74 3.21
CA ILE A 60 0.86 13.45 2.51
C ILE A 60 1.99 13.10 3.51
N ASN A 61 2.09 13.84 4.62
CA ASN A 61 3.12 13.57 5.63
C ASN A 61 2.89 12.24 6.36
N LYS A 62 1.64 11.85 6.62
CA LYS A 62 1.30 10.56 7.23
C LYS A 62 1.67 9.39 6.31
N ASP A 63 1.27 9.47 5.05
CA ASP A 63 1.53 8.41 4.07
C ASP A 63 3.04 8.25 3.83
N ASN A 64 3.78 9.36 3.73
CA ASN A 64 5.24 9.35 3.66
C ASN A 64 5.90 8.72 4.91
N ALA A 65 5.32 8.91 6.10
CA ALA A 65 5.86 8.33 7.33
C ALA A 65 5.60 6.81 7.38
N GLU A 66 4.41 6.37 6.99
CA GLU A 66 4.04 4.95 6.90
C GLU A 66 4.88 4.21 5.85
N GLU A 67 5.08 4.81 4.67
CA GLU A 67 5.94 4.24 3.63
C GLU A 67 7.40 4.13 4.12
N LYS A 68 7.93 5.18 4.76
CA LYS A 68 9.28 5.15 5.33
C LYS A 68 9.43 4.08 6.40
N GLN A 69 8.43 3.90 7.26
CA GLN A 69 8.42 2.84 8.26
C GLN A 69 8.37 1.45 7.59
N ALA A 70 7.48 1.23 6.61
CA ALA A 70 7.40 -0.03 5.89
C ALA A 70 8.70 -0.36 5.13
N VAL A 71 9.36 0.64 4.53
CA VAL A 71 10.67 0.49 3.89
C VAL A 71 11.75 0.15 4.94
N ALA A 72 11.74 0.82 6.10
CA ALA A 72 12.68 0.54 7.18
C ALA A 72 12.49 -0.88 7.73
N GLU A 73 11.26 -1.30 7.98
CA GLU A 73 10.93 -2.66 8.44
C GLU A 73 11.35 -3.73 7.43
N ARG A 74 11.22 -3.47 6.13
CA ARG A 74 11.74 -4.37 5.08
C ARG A 74 13.26 -4.44 5.06
N LYS A 75 14.00 -3.45 5.57
CA LYS A 75 15.47 -3.50 5.66
C LYS A 75 15.94 -4.32 6.85
N GLU A 76 15.20 -4.31 7.95
CA GLU A 76 15.53 -5.08 9.14
C GLU A 76 15.61 -6.60 8.84
N PRO A 77 16.64 -7.31 9.31
CA PRO A 77 16.76 -8.75 9.13
C PRO A 77 15.62 -9.48 9.86
N ILE A 78 15.08 -10.55 9.27
CA ILE A 78 14.07 -11.36 9.96
C ILE A 78 14.80 -12.34 10.87
N THR A 79 14.50 -12.30 12.18
CA THR A 79 15.14 -13.19 13.16
C THR A 79 14.95 -14.66 12.80
N GLY A 80 16.06 -15.40 12.68
CA GLY A 80 16.06 -16.82 12.32
C GLY A 80 15.97 -17.08 10.82
N GLU A 81 15.99 -16.05 9.97
CA GLU A 81 16.14 -16.26 8.52
C GLU A 81 17.53 -16.82 8.20
N LYS A 82 17.56 -17.76 7.27
CA LYS A 82 18.79 -18.22 6.62
C LYS A 82 18.95 -17.45 5.31
N VAL A 83 20.20 -17.09 5.01
CA VAL A 83 20.57 -16.31 3.84
C VAL A 83 21.69 -17.02 3.09
N TRP A 84 21.50 -17.16 1.79
CA TRP A 84 22.51 -17.68 0.87
C TRP A 84 23.10 -16.54 0.04
N ASP A 85 24.36 -16.70 -0.36
CA ASP A 85 25.00 -15.80 -1.30
C ASP A 85 24.40 -16.00 -2.69
N ALA A 86 23.66 -15.01 -3.18
CA ALA A 86 23.00 -15.07 -4.49
C ALA A 86 23.97 -15.34 -5.64
N LYS A 87 25.25 -14.95 -5.51
CA LYS A 87 26.28 -15.21 -6.54
C LYS A 87 26.69 -16.68 -6.63
N LYS A 88 26.40 -17.46 -5.59
CA LYS A 88 26.68 -18.90 -5.52
C LYS A 88 25.47 -19.75 -5.91
N LEU A 89 24.29 -19.13 -6.07
CA LEU A 89 23.11 -19.79 -6.61
C LEU A 89 23.20 -19.72 -8.13
N GLY A 90 23.28 -20.89 -8.78
CA GLY A 90 23.11 -20.99 -10.23
C GLY A 90 21.78 -20.38 -10.70
N GLN A 91 21.72 -19.99 -11.97
CA GLN A 91 20.54 -19.40 -12.61
C GLN A 91 20.37 -19.97 -14.03
N THR A 92 20.92 -21.14 -14.29
CA THR A 92 20.85 -21.74 -15.63
C THR A 92 19.53 -22.50 -15.78
N HIS A 93 18.78 -22.21 -16.84
CA HIS A 93 17.66 -23.06 -17.23
C HIS A 93 18.18 -24.38 -17.80
N VAL A 94 17.86 -25.48 -17.13
CA VAL A 94 18.28 -26.83 -17.49
C VAL A 94 17.10 -27.72 -17.86
N LYS A 95 17.40 -28.80 -18.58
CA LYS A 95 16.44 -29.88 -18.87
C LYS A 95 16.69 -31.01 -17.89
N GLY A 96 15.66 -31.42 -17.15
CA GLY A 96 15.71 -32.56 -16.23
C GLY A 96 15.93 -32.16 -14.77
N ALA A 97 16.28 -33.16 -13.96
CA ALA A 97 16.36 -33.03 -12.51
C ALA A 97 17.65 -32.33 -12.05
N VAL A 98 17.54 -31.54 -10.98
CA VAL A 98 18.65 -30.84 -10.32
C VAL A 98 18.79 -31.34 -8.89
N SER A 99 20.03 -31.60 -8.48
CA SER A 99 20.34 -31.92 -7.09
C SER A 99 20.56 -30.64 -6.30
N TYR A 100 19.68 -30.35 -5.35
CA TYR A 100 19.80 -29.20 -4.46
C TYR A 100 20.33 -29.62 -3.08
N PRO A 101 21.19 -28.81 -2.45
CA PRO A 101 21.65 -29.07 -1.08
C PRO A 101 20.57 -28.82 -0.04
N ASP A 102 19.65 -27.91 -0.33
CA ASP A 102 18.61 -27.45 0.59
C ASP A 102 17.24 -28.06 0.25
N LYS A 103 16.40 -28.25 1.27
CA LYS A 103 15.05 -28.80 1.17
C LYS A 103 14.06 -27.96 2.01
N PRO A 104 13.16 -27.17 1.39
CA PRO A 104 13.07 -26.91 -0.06
C PRO A 104 14.27 -26.13 -0.60
N PRO A 105 14.56 -26.23 -1.92
CA PRO A 105 15.61 -25.45 -2.55
C PRO A 105 15.32 -23.94 -2.51
N VAL A 106 16.38 -23.15 -2.38
CA VAL A 106 16.29 -21.68 -2.25
C VAL A 106 16.66 -20.94 -3.54
N GLY A 107 17.00 -21.64 -4.60
CA GLY A 107 17.60 -21.09 -5.82
C GLY A 107 18.53 -22.12 -6.47
N GLY A 108 19.18 -21.74 -7.56
CA GLY A 108 20.05 -22.64 -8.31
C GLY A 108 19.55 -22.87 -9.73
N ASP A 109 20.30 -23.66 -10.49
CA ASP A 109 19.86 -24.12 -11.83
C ASP A 109 18.50 -24.81 -11.72
N HIS A 110 17.63 -24.59 -12.70
CA HIS A 110 16.22 -24.97 -12.57
C HIS A 110 15.55 -25.11 -13.94
N HIS A 111 14.29 -25.53 -13.98
CA HIS A 111 13.63 -25.87 -15.25
C HIS A 111 13.19 -24.60 -15.99
N GLN A 112 13.23 -24.58 -17.33
CA GLN A 112 12.81 -23.41 -18.14
C GLN A 112 11.34 -22.97 -17.96
N ALA A 113 10.50 -23.80 -17.35
CA ALA A 113 9.08 -23.53 -17.12
C ALA A 113 8.83 -23.39 -15.62
N TRP A 114 8.15 -22.32 -15.21
CA TRP A 114 7.79 -22.06 -13.81
C TRP A 114 6.51 -22.79 -13.39
N MET A 115 6.35 -23.04 -12.09
CA MET A 115 5.03 -23.32 -11.52
C MET A 115 4.19 -22.04 -11.54
N ASN A 116 2.88 -22.15 -11.80
CA ASN A 116 2.00 -21.02 -11.55
C ASN A 116 2.13 -20.57 -10.09
N CYS A 117 2.45 -19.29 -9.89
CA CYS A 117 2.86 -18.73 -8.60
C CYS A 117 2.10 -17.47 -8.24
N ASP A 118 1.01 -17.17 -8.94
CA ASP A 118 0.15 -16.05 -8.59
C ASP A 118 -1.01 -16.53 -7.72
N ALA A 119 -0.85 -16.37 -6.40
CA ALA A 119 -1.82 -16.75 -5.39
C ALA A 119 -2.26 -18.22 -5.46
N LYS A 120 -1.30 -19.15 -5.62
CA LYS A 120 -1.57 -20.57 -5.90
C LYS A 120 -1.36 -21.50 -4.72
N VAL A 121 -2.37 -22.33 -4.44
CA VAL A 121 -2.28 -23.42 -3.46
C VAL A 121 -2.38 -24.75 -4.18
N TYR A 122 -1.34 -25.56 -4.06
CA TYR A 122 -1.26 -26.92 -4.55
C TYR A 122 -1.53 -27.90 -3.40
N LYS A 123 -2.37 -28.91 -3.66
CA LYS A 123 -2.67 -29.97 -2.69
C LYS A 123 -1.64 -31.10 -2.69
N GLU A 124 -0.88 -31.21 -3.78
CA GLU A 124 0.20 -32.18 -3.96
C GLU A 124 1.56 -31.47 -4.02
N PRO A 125 2.66 -32.18 -3.70
CA PRO A 125 4.00 -31.64 -3.87
C PRO A 125 4.25 -31.20 -5.32
N VAL A 126 4.93 -30.06 -5.49
CA VAL A 126 5.33 -29.54 -6.81
C VAL A 126 6.79 -29.91 -7.10
N PRO A 127 7.20 -30.03 -8.38
CA PRO A 127 8.60 -30.25 -8.73
C PRO A 127 9.48 -29.07 -8.28
N ASN A 128 10.64 -29.39 -7.70
CA ASN A 128 11.59 -28.41 -7.17
C ASN A 128 12.04 -27.42 -8.25
N GLU A 129 12.42 -27.92 -9.41
CA GLU A 129 12.98 -27.14 -10.51
C GLU A 129 11.98 -26.12 -11.05
N ASN A 130 10.68 -26.46 -11.07
CA ASN A 130 9.63 -25.54 -11.49
C ASN A 130 9.32 -24.51 -10.40
N ALA A 131 9.34 -24.89 -9.13
CA ALA A 131 9.13 -23.99 -8.01
C ALA A 131 10.30 -23.00 -7.84
N VAL A 132 11.55 -23.43 -8.06
CA VAL A 132 12.74 -22.57 -8.04
C VAL A 132 12.65 -21.49 -9.12
N HIS A 133 12.16 -21.80 -10.32
CA HIS A 133 11.89 -20.79 -11.34
C HIS A 133 10.86 -19.76 -10.84
N SER A 134 9.80 -20.20 -10.16
CA SER A 134 8.84 -19.26 -9.55
C SER A 134 9.51 -18.33 -8.51
N LEU A 135 10.50 -18.83 -7.76
CA LEU A 135 11.30 -17.98 -6.86
C LEU A 135 12.14 -16.96 -7.64
N GLU A 136 12.66 -17.34 -8.82
CA GLU A 136 13.39 -16.45 -9.73
C GLU A 136 12.52 -15.27 -10.19
N HIS A 137 11.23 -15.50 -10.39
CA HIS A 137 10.25 -14.46 -10.74
C HIS A 137 9.83 -13.56 -9.56
N GLY A 138 10.18 -13.96 -8.34
CA GLY A 138 9.93 -13.20 -7.11
C GLY A 138 8.82 -13.74 -6.24
N ALA A 139 8.45 -15.02 -6.44
CA ALA A 139 7.47 -15.66 -5.61
C ALA A 139 8.03 -16.02 -4.22
N VAL A 140 7.14 -16.05 -3.23
CA VAL A 140 7.36 -16.75 -1.96
C VAL A 140 6.70 -18.12 -2.04
N TRP A 141 7.47 -19.18 -1.83
CA TRP A 141 6.99 -20.55 -1.72
C TRP A 141 6.83 -20.96 -0.26
N VAL A 142 5.57 -21.16 0.16
CA VAL A 142 5.22 -21.71 1.47
C VAL A 142 5.12 -23.23 1.37
N THR A 143 5.80 -23.91 2.27
CA THR A 143 5.89 -25.37 2.28
C THR A 143 5.62 -25.93 3.66
N TYR A 144 4.97 -27.08 3.73
CA TYR A 144 4.56 -27.68 5.00
C TYR A 144 4.69 -29.20 5.02
N THR A 145 4.90 -29.75 6.22
CA THR A 145 4.84 -31.19 6.49
C THR A 145 3.51 -31.58 7.15
N ASP A 146 3.32 -32.87 7.37
CA ASP A 146 2.21 -33.42 8.18
C ASP A 146 2.28 -33.03 9.67
N LYS A 147 3.41 -32.48 10.13
CA LYS A 147 3.57 -31.95 11.48
C LYS A 147 2.90 -30.58 11.68
N ALA A 148 2.61 -29.85 10.60
CA ALA A 148 1.94 -28.57 10.68
C ALA A 148 0.48 -28.75 11.12
N ALA A 149 0.01 -27.91 12.05
CA ALA A 149 -1.38 -27.98 12.48
C ALA A 149 -2.30 -27.59 11.31
N LYS A 150 -3.44 -28.30 11.17
CA LYS A 150 -4.41 -28.02 10.10
C LYS A 150 -4.87 -26.56 10.06
N GLY A 151 -5.07 -25.95 11.23
CA GLY A 151 -5.42 -24.53 11.34
C GLY A 151 -4.35 -23.58 10.80
N ASP A 152 -3.07 -23.92 10.96
CA ASP A 152 -1.97 -23.14 10.38
C ASP A 152 -1.93 -23.27 8.85
N ILE A 153 -2.13 -24.49 8.34
CA ILE A 153 -2.23 -24.74 6.90
C ILE A 153 -3.35 -23.90 6.30
N GLU A 154 -4.56 -23.95 6.87
CA GLU A 154 -5.70 -23.17 6.38
C GLU A 154 -5.47 -21.65 6.41
N LYS A 155 -4.78 -21.13 7.44
CA LYS A 155 -4.42 -19.71 7.51
C LYS A 155 -3.41 -19.32 6.44
N LEU A 156 -2.39 -20.15 6.22
CA LEU A 156 -1.39 -19.91 5.18
C LEU A 156 -1.97 -20.04 3.78
N GLU A 157 -2.91 -20.97 3.55
CA GLU A 157 -3.63 -21.06 2.28
C GLU A 157 -4.38 -19.76 1.96
N LYS A 158 -5.06 -19.17 2.95
CA LYS A 158 -5.75 -17.89 2.78
C LYS A 158 -4.74 -16.77 2.49
N LYS A 159 -3.68 -16.69 3.29
CA LYS A 159 -2.58 -15.72 3.09
C LYS A 159 -2.03 -15.77 1.66
N VAL A 160 -1.79 -16.98 1.14
CA VAL A 160 -1.27 -17.21 -0.22
C VAL A 160 -2.30 -16.83 -1.27
N LYS A 161 -3.58 -17.24 -1.11
CA LYS A 161 -4.66 -16.85 -2.03
C LYS A 161 -4.89 -15.33 -2.09
N ASP A 162 -4.58 -14.61 -1.02
CA ASP A 162 -4.69 -13.16 -0.93
C ASP A 162 -3.40 -12.42 -1.36
N THR A 163 -2.32 -13.15 -1.69
CA THR A 163 -1.03 -12.55 -2.02
C THR A 163 -0.54 -13.00 -3.39
N ALA A 164 -0.50 -12.06 -4.34
CA ALA A 164 0.14 -12.24 -5.64
C ALA A 164 1.62 -12.66 -5.48
N TYR A 165 2.18 -13.34 -6.48
CA TYR A 165 3.56 -13.87 -6.40
C TYR A 165 3.80 -14.70 -5.12
N SER A 166 2.89 -15.62 -4.85
CA SER A 166 3.07 -16.63 -3.81
C SER A 166 2.45 -17.96 -4.22
N LEU A 167 3.09 -19.03 -3.78
CA LEU A 167 2.60 -20.38 -3.94
C LEU A 167 2.75 -21.20 -2.67
N MET A 168 1.93 -22.24 -2.53
CA MET A 168 1.96 -23.15 -1.40
C MET A 168 1.83 -24.60 -1.84
N SER A 169 2.60 -25.50 -1.23
CA SER A 169 2.47 -26.95 -1.46
C SER A 169 2.97 -27.77 -0.26
N PRO A 170 2.55 -29.04 -0.11
CA PRO A 170 3.23 -29.96 0.79
C PRO A 170 4.70 -30.17 0.40
N TYR A 171 5.56 -30.40 1.38
CA TYR A 171 6.96 -30.80 1.20
C TYR A 171 7.39 -31.68 2.38
N LYS A 172 7.40 -33.01 2.21
CA LYS A 172 7.58 -33.96 3.33
C LYS A 172 8.99 -33.97 3.92
N ASP A 173 10.01 -33.75 3.09
CA ASP A 173 11.41 -33.94 3.48
C ASP A 173 12.07 -32.68 4.07
N GLN A 174 11.30 -31.61 4.30
CA GLN A 174 11.83 -30.37 4.87
C GLN A 174 12.05 -30.50 6.39
N ALA A 175 12.94 -29.70 6.94
CA ALA A 175 13.31 -29.78 8.35
C ALA A 175 12.19 -29.32 9.31
N GLY A 176 11.47 -28.25 8.95
CA GLY A 176 10.47 -27.61 9.80
C GLY A 176 9.03 -28.00 9.49
N ALA A 177 8.12 -27.71 10.42
CA ALA A 177 6.69 -27.90 10.19
C ALA A 177 6.21 -27.00 9.03
N ILE A 178 6.60 -25.73 9.04
CA ILE A 178 6.29 -24.72 8.03
C ILE A 178 7.59 -24.01 7.62
N MET A 179 7.82 -23.86 6.32
CA MET A 179 8.97 -23.14 5.77
C MET A 179 8.52 -22.18 4.67
N LEU A 180 9.07 -20.96 4.68
CA LEU A 180 8.86 -19.93 3.67
C LEU A 180 10.17 -19.73 2.93
N THR A 181 10.12 -19.81 1.62
CA THR A 181 11.31 -19.70 0.77
C THR A 181 11.12 -18.62 -0.29
N ALA A 182 12.12 -17.77 -0.46
CA ALA A 182 12.29 -16.87 -1.59
C ALA A 182 13.71 -17.07 -2.15
N TRP A 183 14.03 -16.45 -3.29
CA TRP A 183 15.37 -16.62 -3.88
C TRP A 183 16.49 -16.25 -2.89
N GLY A 184 17.29 -17.25 -2.50
CA GLY A 184 18.39 -17.16 -1.54
C GLY A 184 17.99 -16.86 -0.11
N LYS A 185 16.71 -17.01 0.26
CA LYS A 185 16.16 -16.68 1.58
C LYS A 185 15.22 -17.76 2.07
N GLN A 186 15.36 -18.15 3.34
CA GLN A 186 14.47 -19.15 3.91
C GLN A 186 14.21 -18.89 5.38
N LEU A 187 12.97 -19.11 5.80
CA LEU A 187 12.53 -18.99 7.18
C LEU A 187 11.76 -20.24 7.58
N THR A 188 12.06 -20.76 8.77
CA THR A 188 11.28 -21.82 9.40
C THR A 188 10.47 -21.24 10.55
N VAL A 189 9.18 -21.58 10.60
CA VAL A 189 8.25 -21.18 11.67
C VAL A 189 7.45 -22.38 12.14
N ASP A 190 6.93 -22.31 13.36
CA ASP A 190 6.13 -23.38 13.95
C ASP A 190 4.62 -23.16 13.78
N SER A 191 4.19 -21.93 13.47
CA SER A 191 2.77 -21.56 13.28
C SER A 191 2.60 -20.45 12.24
N ALA A 192 1.42 -20.40 11.63
CA ALA A 192 1.00 -19.35 10.71
C ALA A 192 0.82 -17.97 11.37
N ASP A 193 0.60 -17.94 12.68
CA ASP A 193 0.44 -16.69 13.45
C ASP A 193 1.79 -16.04 13.81
N ASP A 194 2.92 -16.68 13.47
CA ASP A 194 4.23 -16.10 13.71
C ASP A 194 4.36 -14.76 12.95
N PRO A 195 4.64 -13.64 13.63
CA PRO A 195 4.70 -12.32 12.99
C PRO A 195 5.76 -12.25 11.88
N ARG A 196 6.75 -13.14 11.89
CA ARG A 196 7.77 -13.24 10.85
C ARG A 196 7.21 -13.72 9.51
N VAL A 197 6.07 -14.44 9.49
CA VAL A 197 5.38 -14.83 8.25
C VAL A 197 5.01 -13.57 7.45
N ASN A 198 4.31 -12.63 8.09
CA ASN A 198 3.92 -11.39 7.41
C ASN A 198 5.15 -10.56 7.00
N LYS A 199 6.18 -10.50 7.84
CA LYS A 199 7.43 -9.81 7.48
C LYS A 199 8.11 -10.44 6.27
N PHE A 200 8.14 -11.77 6.18
CA PHE A 200 8.77 -12.50 5.07
C PHE A 200 8.05 -12.24 3.75
N PHE A 201 6.71 -12.33 3.74
CA PHE A 201 5.91 -11.99 2.56
C PHE A 201 6.13 -10.53 2.14
N SER A 202 5.98 -9.58 3.08
CA SER A 202 6.15 -8.15 2.78
C SER A 202 7.55 -7.79 2.27
N LYS A 203 8.58 -8.51 2.71
CA LYS A 203 9.97 -8.25 2.33
C LYS A 203 10.36 -8.93 1.02
N TYR A 204 9.89 -10.15 0.78
CA TYR A 204 10.45 -11.00 -0.28
C TYR A 204 9.54 -11.26 -1.47
N VAL A 205 8.23 -11.08 -1.35
CA VAL A 205 7.37 -11.03 -2.54
C VAL A 205 7.82 -9.87 -3.42
N LEU A 206 8.26 -10.17 -4.64
CA LEU A 206 8.87 -9.20 -5.56
C LEU A 206 9.99 -8.38 -4.88
N GLY A 207 10.73 -9.01 -3.95
CA GLY A 207 11.80 -8.34 -3.21
C GLY A 207 13.05 -8.13 -4.06
N GLU A 208 13.99 -7.30 -3.58
CA GLU A 208 15.23 -6.93 -4.27
C GLU A 208 16.18 -8.10 -4.54
N GLN A 209 16.05 -9.21 -3.80
CA GLN A 209 16.84 -10.44 -3.97
C GLN A 209 16.51 -11.22 -5.25
N THR A 210 15.40 -10.86 -5.90
CA THR A 210 14.80 -11.62 -7.00
C THR A 210 15.55 -11.36 -8.31
N PRO A 211 16.09 -12.39 -9.00
CA PRO A 211 16.80 -12.20 -10.26
C PRO A 211 15.92 -11.65 -11.40
N GLU A 212 14.73 -12.22 -11.62
CA GLU A 212 13.80 -11.82 -12.68
C GLU A 212 12.51 -11.22 -12.12
N LYS A 213 12.69 -10.20 -11.27
CA LYS A 213 11.61 -9.56 -10.53
C LYS A 213 10.43 -9.16 -11.42
N GLY A 214 9.27 -9.76 -11.18
CA GLY A 214 8.02 -9.42 -11.85
C GLY A 214 7.79 -10.12 -13.18
N ALA A 215 8.63 -11.09 -13.54
CA ALA A 215 8.32 -12.03 -14.62
C ALA A 215 7.03 -12.80 -14.31
N THR A 216 6.30 -13.24 -15.34
CA THR A 216 4.93 -13.73 -15.17
C THR A 216 4.85 -14.92 -14.20
N CYS A 217 3.92 -14.84 -13.24
CA CYS A 217 3.59 -15.95 -12.34
C CYS A 217 2.37 -16.76 -12.81
N SER A 218 1.94 -16.59 -14.06
CA SER A 218 0.79 -17.28 -14.68
C SER A 218 1.15 -17.84 -16.06
N GLY A 219 0.44 -18.86 -16.53
CA GLY A 219 0.71 -19.53 -17.82
C GLY A 219 1.87 -20.53 -17.80
N GLY A 220 2.40 -20.84 -16.62
CA GLY A 220 3.38 -21.88 -16.38
C GLY A 220 2.74 -23.26 -16.24
N VAL A 221 3.49 -24.20 -15.67
CA VAL A 221 2.97 -25.55 -15.39
C VAL A 221 2.01 -25.54 -14.20
N GLU A 222 1.00 -26.40 -14.27
CA GLU A 222 0.09 -26.71 -13.17
C GLU A 222 0.63 -27.88 -12.34
N GLY A 223 0.20 -27.96 -11.08
CA GLY A 223 0.41 -29.14 -10.25
C GLY A 223 -0.30 -30.36 -10.86
N LYS A 224 0.25 -31.55 -10.65
CA LYS A 224 -0.40 -32.80 -11.09
C LYS A 224 -1.54 -33.20 -10.16
#